data_AF-A0A9W7BIV4-F1
#
_entry.id   AF-A0A9W7BIV4-F1
#
_cell.length_a   1.000
_cell.length_b   1.000
_cell.length_c   1.000
_cell.angle_alpha   90.00
_cell.angle_beta   90.00
_cell.angle_gamma   90.00
#
_symmetry.space_group_name_H-M   'P 1'
#
loop_
_entity.id
_entity.type
_entity.pdbx_description
1 polymer ?
#
loop_
_entity_poly.entity_id
_entity_poly.type
_entity_poly.pdbx_seq_one_letter_code
_entity_poly.pdbx_strand_id
1 'polypeptide(L)'
;MSQFSGGAKPSRHEGDLARWPAPKWKGPLPETNENGQPFNPHIDTYPHHMLVPLPSLPLMPVHLSWVLSKTVEWGFSDPSETLRHLIFVTISEPSNNKKLIFRIKRCLHCHVGARERDHGKVEVEGGVQLYRFQVEWLENVKETCSIKSVSKCVRIICDYYMSRIKAASIEASKSTASVEAKTGDEVESEIFTMKREHDSRVKVARLKMEGVSSEDDQVVQILSDEIQSLPTSCTPEETLAAIKKCQVGRAAATFAEANLESPEETSRRREEEEKVENTQEMKQMREVIRKTLGSVMG
;
A
#
# COMPACT_ATOMS: atom_id res chain seq x y z
N MET A 1 -17.57 -38.93 43.13
CA MET A 1 -17.86 -37.51 42.87
C MET A 1 -16.65 -36.70 43.31
N SER A 2 -15.76 -36.36 42.39
CA SER A 2 -14.57 -35.54 42.66
C SER A 2 -14.60 -34.37 41.68
N GLN A 3 -14.72 -33.16 42.20
CA GLN A 3 -14.90 -31.93 41.43
C GLN A 3 -13.53 -31.38 41.03
N PHE A 4 -13.23 -31.37 39.73
CA PHE A 4 -12.16 -30.59 39.14
C PHE A 4 -12.68 -29.19 38.81
N SER A 5 -12.16 -28.16 39.48
CA SER A 5 -12.35 -26.75 39.14
C SER A 5 -11.03 -26.19 38.60
N GLY A 6 -10.79 -26.40 37.30
CA GLY A 6 -9.70 -25.76 36.57
C GLY A 6 -10.09 -24.36 36.10
N GLY A 7 -9.75 -23.34 36.89
CA GLY A 7 -9.89 -21.94 36.50
C GLY A 7 -8.84 -21.53 35.48
N ALA A 8 -9.24 -21.39 34.22
CA ALA A 8 -8.39 -20.82 33.16
C ALA A 8 -8.17 -19.32 33.42
N LYS A 9 -6.92 -18.91 33.63
CA LYS A 9 -6.52 -17.49 33.61
C LYS A 9 -6.49 -17.01 32.16
N PRO A 10 -7.17 -15.91 31.79
CA PRO A 10 -6.99 -15.31 30.47
C PRO A 10 -5.57 -14.73 30.35
N SER A 11 -4.88 -15.12 29.28
CA SER A 11 -3.55 -14.62 28.94
C SER A 11 -3.62 -13.13 28.59
N ARG A 12 -3.01 -12.29 29.43
CA ARG A 12 -2.68 -10.90 29.06
C ARG A 12 -1.55 -10.91 28.04
N HIS A 13 -1.88 -10.72 26.78
CA HIS A 13 -0.96 -10.22 25.75
C HIS A 13 -1.63 -9.08 24.96
N GLU A 14 -1.98 -8.00 25.68
CA GLU A 14 -2.09 -6.65 25.12
C GLU A 14 -0.78 -5.92 25.48
N GLY A 15 0.27 -6.17 24.70
CA GLY A 15 1.53 -5.45 24.79
C GLY A 15 1.67 -4.52 23.58
N ASP A 16 1.73 -3.21 23.86
CA ASP A 16 2.37 -2.19 23.02
C ASP A 16 1.77 -1.82 21.64
N LEU A 17 0.44 -1.86 21.50
CA LEU A 17 -0.25 -1.25 20.35
C LEU A 17 -0.58 0.26 20.52
N ALA A 18 -0.23 0.87 21.66
CA ALA A 18 -0.74 2.16 22.10
C ALA A 18 0.23 3.37 21.98
N ARG A 19 1.40 3.24 21.35
CA ARG A 19 2.36 4.37 21.23
C ARG A 19 2.65 4.78 19.79
N TRP A 20 1.61 5.17 19.07
CA TRP A 20 1.77 6.36 18.25
C TRP A 20 1.37 7.52 19.16
N PRO A 21 2.29 8.37 19.62
CA PRO A 21 1.85 9.59 20.25
C PRO A 21 1.00 10.31 19.19
N ALA A 22 -0.31 10.42 19.42
CA ALA A 22 -1.07 11.45 18.76
C ALA A 22 -0.23 12.73 18.96
N PRO A 23 0.09 13.50 17.90
CA PRO A 23 0.71 14.80 18.11
C PRO A 23 -0.16 15.49 19.16
N LYS A 24 0.41 15.77 20.33
CA LYS A 24 -0.30 16.45 21.41
C LYS A 24 -0.48 17.88 20.95
N TRP A 25 -1.45 18.10 20.07
CA TRP A 25 -1.92 19.41 19.72
C TRP A 25 -2.46 20.01 21.01
N LYS A 26 -1.73 20.98 21.56
CA LYS A 26 -2.13 21.73 22.77
C LYS A 26 -3.07 22.89 22.44
N GLY A 27 -3.48 23.04 21.18
CA GLY A 27 -4.50 24.00 20.80
C GLY A 27 -5.89 23.48 21.17
N PRO A 28 -6.86 24.37 21.45
CA PRO A 28 -8.23 23.97 21.75
C PRO A 28 -8.80 23.17 20.56
N LEU A 29 -9.41 22.03 20.85
CA LEU A 29 -10.34 21.38 19.92
C LEU A 29 -11.55 22.31 19.81
N PRO A 30 -11.99 22.70 18.60
CA PRO A 30 -13.16 23.56 18.48
C PRO A 30 -14.39 22.78 18.98
N GLU A 31 -14.92 23.25 20.10
CA GLU A 31 -16.24 22.84 20.57
C GLU A 31 -17.29 23.33 19.58
N THR A 32 -18.43 22.61 19.54
CA THR A 32 -19.61 22.90 18.71
C THR A 32 -19.88 24.40 18.58
N ASN A 33 -20.34 24.84 17.40
CA ASN A 33 -20.76 26.24 17.25
C ASN A 33 -21.91 26.58 18.22
N GLU A 34 -22.19 27.87 18.39
CA GLU A 34 -23.27 28.40 19.23
C GLU A 34 -24.67 27.84 18.91
N ASN A 35 -24.82 27.14 17.78
CA ASN A 35 -26.06 26.54 17.31
C ASN A 35 -26.14 25.01 17.52
N GLY A 36 -25.17 24.40 18.22
CA GLY A 36 -25.17 22.97 18.54
C GLY A 36 -25.07 22.04 17.31
N GLN A 37 -24.65 22.56 16.15
CA GLN A 37 -24.42 21.73 14.97
C GLN A 37 -23.07 21.01 15.08
N PRO A 38 -22.97 19.75 14.62
CA PRO A 38 -21.68 19.09 14.48
C PRO A 38 -20.81 19.95 13.58
N PHE A 39 -19.60 20.26 14.06
CA PHE A 39 -18.64 21.09 13.35
C PHE A 39 -18.42 20.47 11.96
N ASN A 40 -18.95 21.11 10.92
CA ASN A 40 -18.57 20.82 9.55
C ASN A 40 -17.28 21.61 9.35
N PRO A 41 -16.08 20.97 9.34
CA PRO A 41 -14.82 21.68 9.21
C PRO A 41 -14.68 22.14 7.76
N HIS A 42 -15.56 23.04 7.34
CA HIS A 42 -15.32 23.85 6.17
C HIS A 42 -14.00 24.56 6.45
N ILE A 43 -13.08 24.35 5.52
CA ILE A 43 -11.64 24.62 5.55
C ILE A 43 -11.32 26.10 5.82
N ASP A 44 -12.34 26.97 5.84
CA ASP A 44 -12.28 28.43 5.93
C ASP A 44 -11.93 28.98 7.33
N THR A 45 -11.89 28.14 8.37
CA THR A 45 -11.58 28.61 9.75
C THR A 45 -10.11 28.53 10.12
N TYR A 46 -9.26 27.89 9.30
CA TYR A 46 -7.83 27.91 9.54
C TYR A 46 -7.23 29.16 8.91
N PRO A 47 -6.72 30.11 9.72
CA PRO A 47 -6.19 31.32 9.15
C PRO A 47 -5.02 31.04 8.21
N HIS A 48 -5.04 31.68 7.03
CA HIS A 48 -4.07 31.48 5.95
C HIS A 48 -2.60 31.60 6.39
N HIS A 49 -2.30 32.31 7.49
CA HIS A 49 -0.95 32.42 8.04
C HIS A 49 -0.37 31.09 8.57
N MET A 50 -1.19 30.04 8.72
CA MET A 50 -0.72 28.70 9.12
C MET A 50 -0.35 27.79 7.96
N LEU A 51 -0.54 28.26 6.71
CA LEU A 51 -0.09 27.56 5.52
C LEU A 51 1.43 27.74 5.38
N VAL A 52 2.13 26.62 5.35
CA VAL A 52 3.56 26.54 5.09
C VAL A 52 3.73 26.14 3.62
N PRO A 53 4.36 26.99 2.79
CA PRO A 53 4.68 26.61 1.43
C PRO A 53 5.74 25.50 1.45
N LEU A 54 5.47 24.40 0.78
CA LEU A 54 6.45 23.39 0.45
C LEU A 54 6.97 23.68 -0.96
N PRO A 55 8.17 24.29 -1.09
CA PRO A 55 8.65 24.82 -2.36
C PRO A 55 8.84 23.74 -3.43
N SER A 56 9.04 22.48 -3.03
CA SER A 56 8.99 21.35 -3.95
C SER A 56 8.29 20.15 -3.32
N LEU A 57 7.14 19.80 -3.88
CA LEU A 57 6.48 18.52 -3.63
C LEU A 57 6.37 17.75 -4.94
N PRO A 58 7.48 17.18 -5.44
CA PRO A 58 7.47 16.49 -6.72
C PRO A 58 6.55 15.26 -6.62
N LEU A 59 5.53 15.24 -7.47
CA LEU A 59 4.58 14.13 -7.61
C LEU A 59 4.84 13.38 -8.91
N MET A 60 4.40 12.13 -8.98
CA MET A 60 4.36 11.41 -10.25
C MET A 60 3.23 12.00 -11.12
N PRO A 61 3.34 12.01 -12.46
CA PRO A 61 2.28 12.47 -13.35
C PRO A 61 0.92 11.82 -13.04
N VAL A 62 0.92 10.52 -12.73
CA VAL A 62 -0.31 9.78 -12.36
C VAL A 62 -0.91 10.23 -11.03
N HIS A 63 -0.07 10.65 -10.07
CA HIS A 63 -0.54 11.18 -8.79
C HIS A 63 -1.08 12.59 -8.97
N LEU A 64 -0.38 13.44 -9.74
CA LEU A 64 -0.81 14.80 -10.02
C LEU A 64 -2.13 14.83 -10.81
N SER A 65 -2.26 14.03 -11.87
CA SER A 65 -3.49 13.96 -12.65
C SER A 65 -4.68 13.46 -11.82
N TRP A 66 -4.44 12.49 -10.94
CA TRP A 66 -5.46 12.02 -10.01
C TRP A 66 -5.84 13.08 -8.98
N VAL A 67 -4.87 13.78 -8.38
CA VAL A 67 -5.14 14.89 -7.45
C VAL A 67 -5.96 15.97 -8.14
N LEU A 68 -5.56 16.41 -9.34
CA LEU A 68 -6.30 17.41 -10.13
C LEU A 68 -7.74 16.97 -10.42
N SER A 69 -7.93 15.71 -10.81
CA SER A 69 -9.28 15.14 -11.02
C SER A 69 -10.11 15.20 -9.73
N LYS A 70 -9.51 14.90 -8.56
CA LYS A 70 -10.20 14.96 -7.28
C LYS A 70 -10.42 16.39 -6.77
N THR A 71 -9.55 17.33 -7.12
CA THR A 71 -9.77 18.76 -6.87
C THR A 71 -11.08 19.21 -7.51
N VAL A 72 -11.28 18.90 -8.79
CA VAL A 72 -12.51 19.24 -9.52
C VAL A 72 -13.71 18.47 -8.96
N GLU A 73 -13.58 17.16 -8.77
CA GLU A 73 -14.68 16.30 -8.28
C GLU A 73 -15.18 16.70 -6.89
N TRP A 74 -14.30 17.12 -6.00
CA TRP A 74 -14.62 17.49 -4.61
C TRP A 74 -14.94 18.98 -4.44
N GLY A 75 -14.86 19.76 -5.52
CA GLY A 75 -15.11 21.21 -5.47
C GLY A 75 -14.06 21.99 -4.69
N PHE A 76 -12.83 21.47 -4.62
CA PHE A 76 -11.71 22.18 -4.00
C PHE A 76 -11.14 23.25 -4.93
N SER A 77 -10.64 24.33 -4.33
CA SER A 77 -10.12 25.49 -5.06
C SER A 77 -8.81 25.18 -5.79
N ASP A 78 -7.96 24.34 -5.20
CA ASP A 78 -6.63 24.02 -5.71
C ASP A 78 -6.17 22.59 -5.31
N PRO A 79 -5.12 22.06 -5.98
CA PRO A 79 -4.54 20.75 -5.66
C PRO A 79 -3.98 20.64 -4.23
N SER A 80 -3.50 21.74 -3.66
CA SER A 80 -3.01 21.76 -2.28
C SER A 80 -4.13 21.48 -1.30
N GLU A 81 -5.34 22.00 -1.52
CA GLU A 81 -6.51 21.73 -0.69
C GLU A 81 -6.89 20.25 -0.71
N THR A 82 -6.84 19.63 -1.88
CA THR A 82 -7.04 18.18 -2.05
C THR A 82 -6.01 17.38 -1.26
N LEU A 83 -4.72 17.76 -1.34
CA LEU A 83 -3.66 17.12 -0.58
C LEU A 83 -3.80 17.34 0.93
N ARG A 84 -4.15 18.56 1.37
CA ARG A 84 -4.44 18.87 2.78
C ARG A 84 -5.57 17.97 3.29
N HIS A 85 -6.63 17.81 2.52
CA HIS A 85 -7.75 16.92 2.87
C HIS A 85 -7.29 15.47 2.99
N LEU A 86 -6.60 14.93 1.98
CA LEU A 86 -6.08 13.56 2.03
C LEU A 86 -5.16 13.30 3.23
N ILE A 87 -4.27 14.24 3.53
CA ILE A 87 -3.38 14.14 4.70
C ILE A 87 -4.18 14.19 6.00
N PHE A 88 -5.19 15.07 6.08
CA PHE A 88 -6.07 15.16 7.25
C PHE A 88 -6.85 13.85 7.49
N VAL A 89 -7.41 13.26 6.43
CA VAL A 89 -8.06 11.94 6.51
C VAL A 89 -7.04 10.91 7.00
N THR A 90 -5.84 10.88 6.43
CA THR A 90 -4.76 9.97 6.84
C THR A 90 -4.38 10.13 8.31
N ILE A 91 -4.31 11.37 8.82
CA ILE A 91 -4.04 11.67 10.23
C ILE A 91 -5.17 11.14 11.13
N SER A 92 -6.40 11.14 10.64
CA SER A 92 -7.60 10.70 11.37
C SER A 92 -7.79 9.17 11.34
N GLU A 93 -7.08 8.46 10.46
CA GLU A 93 -7.16 7.00 10.37
C GLU A 93 -6.77 6.30 11.68
N PRO A 94 -7.37 5.13 12.00
CA PRO A 94 -6.91 4.27 13.09
C PRO A 94 -5.43 3.89 12.94
N SER A 95 -4.77 3.57 14.06
CA SER A 95 -3.34 3.20 14.07
C SER A 95 -3.03 2.00 13.17
N ASN A 96 -3.94 1.03 13.10
CA ASN A 96 -3.84 -0.14 12.22
C ASN A 96 -3.84 0.26 10.73
N ASN A 97 -4.72 1.18 10.34
CA ASN A 97 -4.79 1.70 8.97
C ASN A 97 -3.53 2.51 8.63
N LYS A 98 -3.04 3.35 9.55
CA LYS A 98 -1.76 4.07 9.35
C LYS A 98 -0.58 3.12 9.13
N LYS A 99 -0.53 1.99 9.86
CA LYS A 99 0.48 0.94 9.63
C LYS A 99 0.32 0.33 8.23
N LEU A 100 -0.90 0.04 7.78
CA LEU A 100 -1.17 -0.45 6.43
C LEU A 100 -0.67 0.54 5.36
N ILE A 101 -0.99 1.82 5.53
CA ILE A 101 -0.61 2.90 4.62
C ILE A 101 0.93 3.02 4.52
N PHE A 102 1.65 3.10 5.63
CA PHE A 102 3.08 3.46 5.60
C PHE A 102 4.07 2.29 5.70
N ARG A 103 3.66 1.14 6.25
CA ARG A 103 4.51 -0.07 6.36
C ARG A 103 4.28 -1.06 5.22
N ILE A 104 3.03 -1.37 4.88
CA ILE A 104 2.70 -2.45 3.92
C ILE A 104 2.82 -1.98 2.46
N LYS A 105 2.39 -0.76 2.13
CA LYS A 105 2.47 -0.24 0.74
C LYS A 105 3.89 -0.06 0.19
N ARG A 106 4.93 -0.13 1.03
CA ARG A 106 6.33 -0.09 0.57
C ARG A 106 6.71 -1.28 -0.31
N CYS A 107 6.01 -2.40 -0.16
CA CYS A 107 6.41 -3.66 -0.77
C CYS A 107 5.83 -3.83 -2.18
N LEU A 108 4.62 -3.33 -2.44
CA LEU A 108 3.82 -3.76 -3.59
C LEU A 108 3.85 -2.83 -4.81
N HIS A 109 4.18 -1.54 -4.64
CA HIS A 109 4.26 -0.59 -5.77
C HIS A 109 5.64 0.08 -5.92
N CYS A 110 6.53 -0.03 -4.92
CA CYS A 110 7.96 0.30 -5.13
C CYS A 110 8.71 -0.79 -5.91
N HIS A 111 8.09 -1.93 -6.20
CA HIS A 111 8.72 -3.05 -6.92
C HIS A 111 8.61 -2.96 -8.45
N VAL A 112 7.94 -1.92 -8.99
CA VAL A 112 8.19 -1.56 -10.38
C VAL A 112 9.61 -1.01 -10.40
N GLY A 113 10.60 -1.84 -10.70
CA GLY A 113 12.04 -1.58 -10.62
C GLY A 113 12.58 -0.44 -11.49
N ALA A 114 11.69 0.43 -11.96
CA ALA A 114 12.03 1.68 -12.58
C ALA A 114 12.83 2.53 -11.59
N ARG A 115 14.05 2.87 -12.00
CA ARG A 115 14.97 3.66 -11.19
C ARG A 115 14.32 5.02 -10.97
N GLU A 116 14.71 5.71 -9.90
CA GLU A 116 14.23 7.08 -9.63
C GLU A 116 14.40 8.05 -10.82
N ARG A 117 15.27 7.71 -11.77
CA ARG A 117 15.55 8.41 -13.03
C ARG A 117 14.46 8.23 -14.10
N ASP A 118 13.72 7.11 -14.05
CA ASP A 118 12.83 6.67 -15.12
C ASP A 118 11.40 7.21 -14.93
N HIS A 119 11.15 7.86 -13.81
CA HIS A 119 9.88 8.47 -13.49
C HIS A 119 10.05 9.98 -13.41
N GLY A 120 9.69 10.66 -14.51
CA GLY A 120 9.57 12.11 -14.51
C GLY A 120 8.68 12.54 -13.34
N LYS A 121 9.19 13.42 -12.48
CA LYS A 121 8.41 14.03 -11.41
C LYS A 121 7.98 15.41 -11.88
N VAL A 122 6.73 15.76 -11.60
CA VAL A 122 6.15 17.05 -11.96
C VAL A 122 5.91 17.82 -10.66
N GLU A 123 6.33 19.07 -10.64
CA GLU A 123 6.03 19.98 -9.55
C GLU A 123 4.61 20.53 -9.74
N VAL A 124 3.91 20.74 -8.63
CA VAL A 124 2.62 21.44 -8.66
C VAL A 124 2.89 22.91 -8.93
N GLU A 125 2.22 23.48 -9.93
CA GLU A 125 2.34 24.89 -10.25
C GLU A 125 1.97 25.75 -9.02
N GLY A 126 2.83 26.72 -8.67
CA GLY A 126 2.66 27.53 -7.45
C GLY A 126 3.09 26.83 -6.14
N GLY A 127 3.57 25.58 -6.21
CA GLY A 127 3.95 24.78 -5.05
C GLY A 127 2.75 24.19 -4.30
N VAL A 128 3.03 23.39 -3.26
CA VAL A 128 1.97 22.85 -2.39
C VAL A 128 1.96 23.58 -1.07
N GLN A 129 0.79 24.04 -0.64
CA GLN A 129 0.60 24.67 0.67
C GLN A 129 -0.04 23.68 1.64
N LEU A 130 0.67 23.33 2.71
CA LEU A 130 0.13 22.47 3.77
C LEU A 130 0.04 23.23 5.08
N TYR A 131 -0.83 22.80 5.99
CA TYR A 131 -0.80 23.34 7.34
C TYR A 131 0.48 22.91 8.05
N ARG A 132 1.01 23.78 8.92
CA ARG A 132 2.23 23.49 9.70
C ARG A 132 2.17 22.12 10.40
N PHE A 133 1.06 21.79 11.06
CA PHE A 133 0.91 20.52 11.78
C PHE A 133 0.96 19.30 10.84
N GLN A 134 0.53 19.46 9.58
CA GLN A 134 0.58 18.39 8.58
C GLN A 134 2.02 18.15 8.14
N VAL A 135 2.80 19.22 7.97
CA VAL A 135 4.23 19.12 7.65
C VAL A 135 4.98 18.41 8.79
N GLU A 136 4.79 18.87 10.03
CA GLU A 136 5.40 18.25 11.22
C GLU A 136 5.00 16.77 11.36
N TRP A 137 3.74 16.44 11.11
CA TRP A 137 3.27 15.05 11.12
C TRP A 137 3.92 14.21 10.01
N LEU A 138 4.02 14.72 8.79
CA LEU A 138 4.66 14.03 7.67
C LEU A 138 6.16 13.81 7.91
N GLU A 139 6.85 14.74 8.55
CA GLU A 139 8.24 14.61 8.95
C GLU A 139 8.42 13.51 10.02
N ASN A 140 7.54 13.45 11.02
CA ASN A 140 7.54 12.36 12.00
C ASN A 140 7.26 10.99 11.36
N VAL A 141 6.34 10.92 10.39
CA VAL A 141 6.09 9.69 9.60
C VAL A 141 7.33 9.31 8.79
N LYS A 142 8.00 10.30 8.18
CA LYS A 142 9.24 10.10 7.42
C LYS A 142 10.31 9.43 8.29
N GLU A 143 10.54 9.96 9.49
CA GLU A 143 11.52 9.45 10.45
C GLU A 143 11.13 8.08 11.01
N THR A 144 9.95 7.97 11.62
CA THR A 144 9.47 6.77 12.32
C THR A 144 9.40 5.56 11.40
N CYS A 145 8.99 5.77 10.14
CA CYS A 145 8.91 4.68 9.19
C CYS A 145 10.22 4.56 8.39
N SER A 146 11.14 5.52 8.40
CA SER A 146 12.32 5.56 7.50
C SER A 146 11.95 5.71 6.00
N ILE A 147 11.03 6.63 5.69
CA ILE A 147 10.79 7.08 4.30
C ILE A 147 11.88 8.11 3.92
N LYS A 148 12.32 8.12 2.65
CA LYS A 148 13.37 9.04 2.16
C LYS A 148 13.02 10.53 2.22
N SER A 149 11.77 10.90 1.99
CA SER A 149 11.33 12.31 1.91
C SER A 149 9.84 12.48 2.16
N VAL A 150 9.41 13.68 2.57
CA VAL A 150 8.00 14.05 2.72
C VAL A 150 7.20 13.86 1.43
N SER A 151 7.77 14.24 0.27
CA SER A 151 7.16 13.95 -1.04
C SER A 151 6.85 12.46 -1.23
N LYS A 152 7.72 11.56 -0.76
CA LYS A 152 7.43 10.12 -0.80
C LYS A 152 6.31 9.73 0.16
N CYS A 153 6.19 10.35 1.34
CA CYS A 153 5.04 10.14 2.23
C CYS A 153 3.73 10.52 1.52
N VAL A 154 3.67 11.67 0.86
CA VAL A 154 2.46 12.13 0.14
C VAL A 154 2.11 11.18 -1.01
N ARG A 155 3.09 10.72 -1.79
CA ARG A 155 2.85 9.74 -2.86
C ARG A 155 2.26 8.42 -2.34
N ILE A 156 2.75 7.94 -1.20
CA ILE A 156 2.20 6.74 -0.54
C ILE A 156 0.73 6.96 -0.15
N ILE A 157 0.39 8.14 0.37
CA ILE A 157 -0.99 8.52 0.68
C ILE A 157 -1.85 8.50 -0.59
N CYS A 158 -1.39 9.13 -1.68
CA CYS A 158 -2.08 9.10 -2.97
C CYS A 158 -2.31 7.66 -3.46
N ASP A 159 -1.26 6.82 -3.49
CA ASP A 159 -1.35 5.41 -3.91
C ASP A 159 -2.33 4.59 -3.06
N TYR A 160 -2.45 4.90 -1.77
CA TYR A 160 -3.39 4.23 -0.89
C TYR A 160 -4.84 4.60 -1.25
N TYR A 161 -5.17 5.89 -1.27
CA TYR A 161 -6.54 6.34 -1.53
C TYR A 161 -6.98 6.12 -2.98
N MET A 162 -6.07 6.26 -3.96
CA MET A 162 -6.32 5.85 -5.35
C MET A 162 -6.76 4.38 -5.42
N SER A 163 -6.11 3.50 -4.65
CA SER A 163 -6.44 2.08 -4.62
C SER A 163 -7.79 1.81 -3.96
N ARG A 164 -8.08 2.48 -2.83
CA ARG A 164 -9.35 2.35 -2.09
C ARG A 164 -10.55 2.85 -2.90
N ILE A 165 -10.41 3.98 -3.59
CA ILE A 165 -11.50 4.51 -4.44
C ILE A 165 -11.77 3.55 -5.61
N LYS A 166 -10.71 3.04 -6.26
CA LYS A 166 -10.87 2.03 -7.33
C LYS A 166 -11.55 0.76 -6.82
N ALA A 167 -11.21 0.30 -5.62
CA ALA A 167 -11.84 -0.84 -4.97
C ALA A 167 -13.35 -0.63 -4.78
N ALA A 168 -13.73 0.50 -4.18
CA ALA A 168 -15.12 0.86 -3.95
C ALA A 168 -15.92 0.96 -5.25
N SER A 169 -15.34 1.50 -6.33
CA SER A 169 -16.00 1.55 -7.64
C SER A 169 -16.26 0.16 -8.23
N ILE A 170 -15.33 -0.78 -8.05
CA ILE A 170 -15.50 -2.18 -8.50
C ILE A 170 -16.58 -2.87 -7.68
N GLU A 171 -16.57 -2.71 -6.36
CA GLU A 171 -17.58 -3.28 -5.45
C GLU A 171 -18.98 -2.75 -5.78
N ALA A 172 -19.11 -1.44 -6.01
CA ALA A 172 -20.36 -0.82 -6.46
C ALA A 172 -20.85 -1.42 -7.78
N SER A 173 -19.96 -1.63 -8.75
CA SER A 173 -20.30 -2.24 -10.05
C SER A 173 -20.70 -3.72 -9.93
N LYS A 174 -20.06 -4.48 -9.02
CA LYS A 174 -20.41 -5.88 -8.75
C LYS A 174 -21.79 -6.00 -8.10
N SER A 175 -22.13 -5.09 -7.19
CA SER A 175 -23.43 -5.08 -6.51
C SER A 175 -24.62 -4.97 -7.47
N THR A 176 -24.41 -4.33 -8.63
CA THR A 176 -25.43 -4.23 -9.69
C THR A 176 -25.48 -5.44 -10.63
N ALA A 177 -24.46 -6.31 -10.61
CA ALA A 177 -24.25 -7.33 -11.65
C ALA A 177 -24.44 -8.79 -11.19
N SER A 178 -24.28 -9.13 -9.89
CA SER A 178 -24.50 -10.52 -9.43
C SER A 178 -24.62 -10.63 -7.91
N VAL A 179 -25.57 -11.45 -7.43
CA VAL A 179 -25.87 -11.72 -6.02
C VAL A 179 -25.01 -12.89 -5.51
N GLU A 180 -23.70 -12.68 -5.35
CA GLU A 180 -22.86 -13.60 -4.55
C GLU A 180 -21.89 -12.79 -3.69
N ALA A 181 -22.08 -12.84 -2.37
CA ALA A 181 -21.35 -12.02 -1.40
C ALA A 181 -20.01 -12.66 -1.01
N LYS A 182 -18.90 -12.03 -1.41
CA LYS A 182 -17.56 -12.28 -0.82
C LYS A 182 -17.32 -11.37 0.38
N THR A 183 -16.47 -11.80 1.31
CA THR A 183 -16.13 -11.02 2.52
C THR A 183 -15.13 -9.89 2.22
N GLY A 184 -15.16 -8.80 3.01
CA GLY A 184 -14.36 -7.59 2.74
C GLY A 184 -12.84 -7.77 2.77
N ASP A 185 -12.32 -8.68 3.61
CA ASP A 185 -10.88 -8.97 3.68
C ASP A 185 -10.38 -9.76 2.45
N GLU A 186 -11.22 -10.64 1.91
CA GLU A 186 -10.92 -11.37 0.68
C GLU A 186 -10.91 -10.43 -0.53
N VAL A 187 -11.83 -9.47 -0.58
CA VAL A 187 -11.87 -8.46 -1.65
C VAL A 187 -10.66 -7.53 -1.57
N GLU A 188 -10.24 -7.12 -0.37
CA GLU A 188 -9.05 -6.28 -0.23
C GLU A 188 -7.79 -7.03 -0.69
N SER A 189 -7.61 -8.29 -0.27
CA SER A 189 -6.52 -9.15 -0.73
C SER A 189 -6.57 -9.39 -2.25
N GLU A 190 -7.76 -9.72 -2.79
CA GLU A 190 -8.01 -9.98 -4.22
C GLU A 190 -7.73 -8.73 -5.07
N ILE A 191 -8.05 -7.52 -4.60
CA ILE A 191 -7.71 -6.28 -5.32
C ILE A 191 -6.20 -6.01 -5.35
N PHE A 192 -5.48 -6.48 -4.33
CA PHE A 192 -4.01 -6.35 -4.27
C PHE A 192 -3.27 -7.48 -4.97
N THR A 193 -3.86 -8.67 -5.16
CA THR A 193 -3.30 -9.79 -5.95
C THR A 193 -3.73 -9.76 -7.42
N MET A 194 -4.98 -9.43 -7.75
CA MET A 194 -5.53 -9.43 -9.13
C MET A 194 -4.73 -8.56 -10.11
N LYS A 195 -4.07 -7.49 -9.64
CA LYS A 195 -3.28 -6.63 -10.54
C LYS A 195 -2.03 -7.30 -11.08
N ARG A 196 -1.54 -8.39 -10.48
CA ARG A 196 -0.35 -9.09 -10.98
C ARG A 196 -0.70 -10.03 -12.14
N GLU A 197 -1.84 -10.70 -12.06
CA GLU A 197 -2.31 -11.67 -13.07
C GLU A 197 -2.82 -10.99 -14.36
N HIS A 198 -3.31 -9.75 -14.24
CA HIS A 198 -3.75 -8.94 -15.37
C HIS A 198 -2.65 -8.04 -15.96
N ASP A 199 -1.45 -8.00 -15.38
CA ASP A 199 -0.32 -7.26 -15.95
C ASP A 199 0.09 -7.89 -17.29
N SER A 200 0.04 -7.11 -18.37
CA SER A 200 0.37 -7.59 -19.72
C SER A 200 1.76 -8.21 -19.78
N ARG A 201 2.70 -7.75 -18.95
CA ARG A 201 4.05 -8.32 -18.85
C ARG A 201 4.07 -9.70 -18.21
N VAL A 202 3.22 -9.93 -17.21
CA VAL A 202 3.05 -11.25 -16.57
C VAL A 202 2.37 -12.22 -17.55
N LYS A 203 1.38 -11.74 -18.31
CA LYS A 203 0.75 -12.54 -19.38
C LYS A 203 1.75 -12.92 -20.49
N VAL A 204 2.55 -11.97 -20.99
CA VAL A 204 3.58 -12.24 -22.01
C VAL A 204 4.66 -13.19 -21.46
N ALA A 205 5.11 -12.99 -20.23
CA ALA A 205 6.04 -13.91 -19.58
C ALA A 205 5.46 -15.32 -19.45
N ARG A 206 4.16 -15.45 -19.14
CA ARG A 206 3.47 -16.75 -19.05
C ARG A 206 3.36 -17.43 -20.41
N LEU A 207 2.89 -16.72 -21.44
CA LEU A 207 2.76 -17.24 -22.81
C LEU A 207 4.12 -17.71 -23.37
N LYS A 208 5.21 -16.99 -23.08
CA LYS A 208 6.57 -17.42 -23.47
C LYS A 208 7.05 -18.68 -22.75
N MET A 209 6.60 -18.95 -21.52
CA MET A 209 6.96 -20.17 -20.78
C MET A 209 6.12 -21.39 -21.17
N GLU A 210 4.86 -21.17 -21.55
CA GLU A 210 3.95 -22.24 -22.00
C GLU A 210 4.36 -22.83 -23.37
N GLY A 211 5.36 -22.25 -24.06
CA GLY A 211 5.88 -22.79 -25.32
C GLY A 211 4.83 -22.85 -26.42
N VAL A 212 3.81 -22.00 -26.35
CA VAL A 212 2.67 -21.99 -27.28
C VAL A 212 3.18 -21.69 -28.69
N SER A 213 3.01 -22.63 -29.63
CA SER A 213 3.54 -22.52 -30.98
C SER A 213 2.52 -21.97 -32.00
N SER A 214 2.95 -20.92 -32.70
CA SER A 214 2.58 -20.45 -34.04
C SER A 214 1.22 -19.82 -34.35
N GLU A 215 0.13 -20.08 -33.60
CA GLU A 215 -1.14 -19.33 -33.84
C GLU A 215 -1.34 -18.17 -32.86
N ASP A 216 -0.83 -18.28 -31.63
CA ASP A 216 -0.83 -17.20 -30.62
C ASP A 216 0.40 -16.29 -30.69
N ASP A 217 1.33 -16.53 -31.63
CA ASP A 217 2.50 -15.67 -31.84
C ASP A 217 2.09 -14.24 -32.19
N GLN A 218 0.95 -14.03 -32.86
CA GLN A 218 0.43 -12.68 -33.10
C GLN A 218 0.00 -11.99 -31.80
N VAL A 219 -0.62 -12.69 -30.86
CA VAL A 219 -1.06 -12.09 -29.59
C VAL A 219 0.15 -11.79 -28.69
N VAL A 220 1.13 -12.70 -28.65
CA VAL A 220 2.40 -12.48 -27.95
C VAL A 220 3.17 -11.34 -28.58
N GLN A 221 3.22 -11.24 -29.91
CA GLN A 221 3.89 -10.15 -30.62
C GLN A 221 3.17 -8.82 -30.40
N ILE A 222 1.83 -8.76 -30.50
CA ILE A 222 1.03 -7.54 -30.24
C ILE A 222 1.25 -7.05 -28.80
N LEU A 223 1.17 -7.95 -27.81
CA LEU A 223 1.41 -7.58 -26.42
C LEU A 223 2.88 -7.19 -26.17
N SER A 224 3.82 -7.85 -26.84
CA SER A 224 5.25 -7.54 -26.74
C SER A 224 5.59 -6.19 -27.40
N ASP A 225 4.97 -5.85 -28.52
CA ASP A 225 5.13 -4.59 -29.23
C ASP A 225 4.46 -3.43 -28.44
N GLU A 226 3.30 -3.68 -27.84
CA GLU A 226 2.64 -2.75 -26.92
C GLU A 226 3.51 -2.49 -25.67
N ILE A 227 4.17 -3.52 -25.13
CA ILE A 227 5.12 -3.40 -24.02
C ILE A 227 6.42 -2.70 -24.42
N GLN A 228 6.94 -2.94 -25.64
CA GLN A 228 8.13 -2.25 -26.17
C GLN A 228 7.87 -0.76 -26.44
N SER A 229 6.62 -0.39 -26.73
CA SER A 229 6.20 1.01 -26.85
C SER A 229 6.10 1.73 -25.50
N LEU A 230 6.00 0.98 -24.40
CA LEU A 230 6.06 1.52 -23.04
C LEU A 230 7.53 1.62 -22.59
N PRO A 231 8.00 2.79 -22.13
CA PRO A 231 9.35 2.94 -21.61
C PRO A 231 9.50 2.13 -20.32
N THR A 232 9.88 0.87 -20.46
CA THR A 232 10.08 -0.07 -19.36
C THR A 232 11.58 -0.37 -19.25
N SER A 233 12.15 -0.13 -18.07
CA SER A 233 13.60 -0.23 -17.82
C SER A 233 14.06 -1.60 -17.31
N CYS A 234 13.22 -2.64 -17.44
CA CYS A 234 13.59 -4.01 -17.08
C CYS A 234 13.19 -4.97 -18.20
N THR A 235 14.09 -5.88 -18.57
CA THR A 235 13.74 -6.94 -19.52
C THR A 235 12.71 -7.89 -18.89
N PRO A 236 11.93 -8.64 -19.71
CA PRO A 236 11.02 -9.66 -19.20
C PRO A 236 11.69 -10.66 -18.25
N GLU A 237 12.95 -11.02 -18.53
CA GLU A 237 13.77 -11.92 -17.73
C GLU A 237 14.15 -11.29 -16.37
N GLU A 238 14.47 -9.99 -16.34
CA GLU A 238 14.76 -9.26 -15.11
C GLU A 238 13.52 -9.11 -14.21
N THR A 239 12.34 -8.92 -14.83
CA THR A 239 11.06 -8.86 -14.11
C THR A 239 10.73 -10.22 -13.47
N LEU A 240 10.93 -11.32 -14.20
CA LEU A 240 10.80 -12.68 -13.67
C LEU A 240 11.81 -12.97 -12.56
N ALA A 241 13.06 -12.57 -12.72
CA ALA A 241 14.09 -12.72 -11.68
C ALA A 241 13.75 -11.93 -10.41
N ALA A 242 13.15 -10.74 -10.55
CA ALA A 242 12.67 -9.93 -9.43
C ALA A 242 11.47 -10.58 -8.72
N ILE A 243 10.54 -11.17 -9.47
CA ILE A 243 9.42 -11.96 -8.92
C ILE A 243 9.96 -13.17 -8.14
N LYS A 244 10.91 -13.92 -8.72
CA LYS A 244 11.59 -15.06 -8.08
C LYS A 244 12.35 -14.67 -6.79
N LYS A 245 12.91 -13.46 -6.73
CA LYS A 245 13.61 -12.94 -5.53
C LYS A 245 12.67 -12.39 -4.44
N CYS A 246 11.42 -12.06 -4.76
CA CYS A 246 10.50 -11.40 -3.83
C CYS A 246 9.96 -12.40 -2.80
N GLN A 247 10.51 -12.36 -1.58
CA GLN A 247 10.16 -13.24 -0.44
C GLN A 247 8.69 -13.16 -0.01
N VAL A 248 7.96 -12.12 -0.41
CA VAL A 248 6.53 -11.94 -0.08
C VAL A 248 5.63 -12.95 -0.83
N GLY A 249 6.20 -13.74 -1.76
CA GLY A 249 5.49 -14.71 -2.58
C GLY A 249 5.68 -16.19 -2.23
N ARG A 250 6.44 -16.57 -1.17
CA ARG A 250 6.67 -18.01 -0.89
C ARG A 250 5.40 -18.78 -0.54
N ALA A 251 4.40 -18.10 0.02
CA ALA A 251 3.06 -18.64 0.29
C ALA A 251 2.03 -18.33 -0.81
N ALA A 252 2.38 -17.54 -1.83
CA ALA A 252 1.43 -17.07 -2.83
C ALA A 252 1.26 -18.10 -3.95
N ALA A 253 0.01 -18.35 -4.37
CA ALA A 253 -0.33 -19.20 -5.52
C ALA A 253 0.49 -18.84 -6.77
N THR A 254 0.81 -17.55 -6.92
CA THR A 254 1.64 -17.01 -8.00
C THR A 254 3.05 -17.60 -8.11
N PHE A 255 3.62 -18.16 -7.03
CA PHE A 255 4.95 -18.80 -7.09
C PHE A 255 4.87 -20.23 -7.62
N ALA A 256 3.87 -21.00 -7.18
CA ALA A 256 3.60 -22.34 -7.69
C ALA A 256 3.25 -22.30 -9.18
N GLU A 257 2.38 -21.36 -9.57
CA GLU A 257 2.04 -21.11 -10.96
C GLU A 257 3.26 -20.71 -11.82
N ALA A 258 4.15 -19.87 -11.28
CA ALA A 258 5.36 -19.46 -12.00
C ALA A 258 6.38 -20.60 -12.22
N ASN A 259 6.34 -21.65 -11.40
CA ASN A 259 7.17 -22.84 -11.56
C ASN A 259 6.44 -23.99 -12.25
N LEU A 260 5.17 -23.79 -12.65
CA LEU A 260 4.30 -24.85 -13.17
C LEU A 260 4.22 -26.06 -12.23
N GLU A 261 4.29 -25.83 -10.91
CA GLU A 261 4.19 -26.87 -9.90
C GLU A 261 2.77 -27.44 -9.89
N SER A 262 2.63 -28.77 -9.89
CA SER A 262 1.32 -29.38 -9.61
C SER A 262 0.84 -29.05 -8.19
N PRO A 263 -0.46 -29.18 -7.88
CA PRO A 263 -0.96 -29.02 -6.51
C PRO A 263 -0.25 -29.94 -5.50
N GLU A 264 0.13 -31.15 -5.92
CA GLU A 264 0.86 -32.11 -5.10
C GLU A 264 2.32 -31.68 -4.90
N GLU A 265 2.99 -31.20 -5.96
CA GLU A 265 4.35 -30.68 -5.87
C GLU A 265 4.43 -29.43 -4.99
N THR A 266 3.44 -28.56 -5.10
CA THR A 266 3.28 -27.39 -4.23
C THR A 266 3.13 -27.80 -2.77
N SER A 267 2.29 -28.81 -2.51
CA SER A 267 2.07 -29.34 -1.16
C SER A 267 3.34 -29.96 -0.59
N ARG A 268 4.04 -30.79 -1.39
CA ARG A 268 5.32 -31.40 -1.00
C ARG A 268 6.39 -30.35 -0.70
N ARG A 269 6.53 -29.33 -1.55
CA ARG A 269 7.46 -28.23 -1.32
C ARG A 269 7.12 -27.48 -0.03
N ARG A 270 5.84 -27.19 0.23
CA ARG A 270 5.42 -26.54 1.48
C ARG A 270 5.75 -27.38 2.71
N GLU A 271 5.55 -28.69 2.64
CA GLU A 271 5.95 -29.60 3.74
C GLU A 271 7.47 -29.58 3.97
N GLU A 272 8.27 -29.54 2.90
CA GLU A 272 9.73 -29.42 3.00
C GLU A 272 10.15 -28.06 3.57
N GLU A 273 9.54 -26.97 3.11
CA GLU A 273 9.75 -25.62 3.64
C GLU A 273 9.38 -25.55 5.13
N GLU A 274 8.25 -26.12 5.52
CA GLU A 274 7.82 -26.15 6.92
C GLU A 274 8.78 -26.98 7.79
N LYS A 275 9.29 -28.12 7.27
CA LYS A 275 10.35 -28.88 7.95
C LYS A 275 11.59 -28.03 8.16
N VAL A 276 12.05 -27.32 7.14
CA VAL A 276 13.22 -26.42 7.22
C VAL A 276 12.97 -25.27 8.19
N GLU A 277 11.81 -24.62 8.13
CA GLU A 277 11.45 -23.51 9.02
C GLU A 277 11.33 -23.95 10.49
N ASN A 278 10.89 -25.19 10.72
CA ASN A 278 10.76 -25.76 12.06
C ASN A 278 12.07 -26.32 12.63
N THR A 279 13.16 -26.37 11.84
CA THR A 279 14.47 -26.77 12.35
C THR A 279 14.95 -25.86 13.47
N GLN A 280 15.73 -26.43 14.39
CA GLN A 280 16.28 -25.71 15.53
C GLN A 280 17.24 -24.60 15.11
N GLU A 281 17.98 -24.82 14.02
CA GLU A 281 18.90 -23.83 13.44
C GLU A 281 18.14 -22.59 12.93
N MET A 282 17.07 -22.78 12.16
CA MET A 282 16.24 -21.66 11.69
C MET A 282 15.55 -20.91 12.83
N LYS A 283 15.12 -21.63 13.88
CA LYS A 283 14.59 -21.01 15.10
C LYS A 283 15.63 -20.16 15.82
N GLN A 284 16.87 -20.65 15.96
CA GLN A 284 17.98 -19.90 16.54
C GLN A 284 18.34 -18.67 15.69
N MET A 285 18.36 -18.80 14.35
CA MET A 285 18.64 -17.69 13.45
C MET A 285 17.57 -16.60 13.54
N ARG A 286 16.28 -16.97 13.60
CA ARG A 286 15.17 -16.03 13.85
C ARG A 286 15.32 -15.31 15.19
N GLU A 287 15.78 -16.01 16.22
CA GLU A 287 16.04 -15.42 17.55
C GLU A 287 17.23 -14.44 17.51
N VAL A 288 18.31 -14.76 16.79
CA VAL A 288 19.45 -13.85 16.60
C VAL A 288 19.02 -12.60 15.83
N ILE A 289 18.26 -12.75 14.75
CA ILE A 289 17.70 -11.63 13.99
C ILE A 289 16.80 -10.77 14.89
N ARG A 290 15.92 -11.39 15.68
CA ARG A 290 15.05 -10.72 16.66
C ARG A 290 15.84 -9.93 17.70
N LYS A 291 16.94 -10.49 18.22
CA LYS A 291 17.83 -9.79 19.17
C LYS A 291 18.59 -8.64 18.52
N THR A 292 19.09 -8.85 17.30
CA THR A 292 19.96 -7.89 16.59
C THR A 292 19.20 -6.69 16.06
N LEU A 293 18.00 -6.90 15.50
CA LEU A 293 17.16 -5.83 15.00
C LEU A 293 16.39 -5.11 16.12
N GLY A 294 16.59 -5.53 17.37
CA GLY A 294 15.72 -5.18 18.49
C GLY A 294 14.34 -5.80 18.32
N SER A 295 13.57 -5.90 19.40
CA SER A 295 12.14 -6.19 19.27
C SER A 295 11.50 -5.04 18.48
N VAL A 296 11.33 -5.20 17.17
CA VAL A 296 10.58 -4.26 16.31
C VAL A 296 9.06 -4.28 16.66
N MET A 297 8.68 -5.06 17.69
CA MET A 297 7.34 -5.16 18.27
C MET A 297 7.34 -4.76 19.76
N GLY A 298 8.00 -3.65 20.08
CA GLY A 298 7.69 -2.83 21.25
C GLY A 298 7.02 -1.52 20.82
#